data_AF-A0A8J7K5I6-F1
#
_entry.id   AF-A0A8J7K5I6-F1
#
_cell.length_a   1.000
_cell.length_b   1.000
_cell.length_c   1.000
_cell.angle_alpha   90.00
_cell.angle_beta   90.00
_cell.angle_gamma   90.00
#
_symmetry.space_group_name_H-M   'P 1'
#
loop_
_entity.id
_entity.type
_entity.pdbx_description
1 polymer ?
#
loop_
_entity_poly.entity_id
_entity_poly.type
_entity_poly.pdbx_seq_one_letter_code
_entity_poly.pdbx_strand_id
1 'polypeptide(L)'
;MELYAEILNGKRRGNSFRLPLVGEAAVEAIPYVLETEAIAFHLKVDEPCDHVELMLEQLNYSMHPQMNGDDSCIYSLLPNRTLKGYYETLFFNYFGLASLALKVSKGGETIIYEVCPFEVLARQLSADQAERMLTYLLRDTEADLLKALGATRLGADPNGSGDNPEKLLEQLLQHIALLEDVAPYIAHRPLTALTARAELVDGVSVDAIDENGVGWLLENLSVLEETDDPDKAHLENDGIYLSAAELQTTVIREDTDILENRALHGYVRSMQEFVHELLSGYQGSEYPTSNNSHDGYVSFFTAMQRWIGKLAGIRVESLRDCELRLRKLDATFCQYLPVRQDVIGIPQFSQRIKSNTHYLTVFKSASSWYQRNKIDWRTHQMLLAINSVPKLWEYYTVVRMQRWCKRFGEGISSSCDSLWSGSFSNWTAHLYYEPYYWMTGHRNAGVVVNSQLRSAIRARQDYPGRIRQGEYNRRVPDIIIELRPPEDSTLPTKLLAFDAKYTSREKAFEHYLPDVTLKYVHGISHKSQGACIESMLVLYPDVDDALMDFHAHPYNLFGSRPHFPVLGAQAMSLGHGDEESHWQFERTLERLIELAIDRE
;
A
#
# COMPACT_ATOMS: atom_id res chain seq x y z
N MET A 1 -39.24 -13.07 -4.81
CA MET A 1 -38.03 -13.91 -4.87
C MET A 1 -37.29 -13.80 -3.54
N GLU A 2 -36.89 -14.91 -2.95
CA GLU A 2 -36.23 -14.94 -1.63
C GLU A 2 -35.05 -15.92 -1.65
N LEU A 3 -33.87 -15.46 -1.21
CA LEU A 3 -32.66 -16.28 -1.09
C LEU A 3 -32.40 -16.63 0.38
N TYR A 4 -32.14 -17.91 0.65
CA TYR A 4 -31.80 -18.45 1.95
C TYR A 4 -30.47 -19.19 1.92
N ALA A 5 -29.72 -19.10 3.00
CA ALA A 5 -28.56 -19.94 3.26
C ALA A 5 -28.88 -20.89 4.43
N GLU A 6 -28.57 -22.19 4.28
CA GLU A 6 -28.70 -23.23 5.30
C GLU A 6 -27.33 -23.79 5.69
N ILE A 7 -27.07 -23.89 7.00
CA ILE A 7 -25.85 -24.47 7.54
C ILE A 7 -25.99 -26.00 7.65
N LEU A 8 -25.12 -26.75 6.98
CA LEU A 8 -25.22 -28.21 6.85
C LEU A 8 -24.39 -29.02 7.85
N ASN A 9 -23.47 -28.38 8.58
CA ASN A 9 -22.55 -29.05 9.50
C ASN A 9 -22.28 -28.21 10.77
N GLY A 10 -21.49 -28.76 11.71
CA GLY A 10 -21.09 -28.04 12.93
C GLY A 10 -22.21 -27.88 13.96
N LYS A 11 -21.96 -27.03 14.97
CA LYS A 11 -22.89 -26.78 16.09
C LYS A 11 -24.18 -26.06 15.65
N ARG A 12 -24.12 -25.30 14.55
CA ARG A 12 -25.22 -24.50 13.99
C ARG A 12 -25.96 -25.22 12.85
N ARG A 13 -25.75 -26.53 12.69
CA ARG A 13 -26.41 -27.33 11.65
C ARG A 13 -27.94 -27.20 11.71
N GLY A 14 -28.55 -26.98 10.55
CA GLY A 14 -30.00 -26.80 10.39
C GLY A 14 -30.46 -25.36 10.57
N ASN A 15 -29.58 -24.45 10.99
CA ASN A 15 -29.91 -23.03 11.03
C ASN A 15 -29.95 -22.48 9.59
N SER A 16 -31.01 -21.73 9.28
CA SER A 16 -31.15 -21.00 8.04
C SER A 16 -31.39 -19.52 8.29
N PHE A 17 -30.93 -18.68 7.37
CA PHE A 17 -31.12 -17.24 7.43
C PHE A 17 -31.36 -16.69 6.02
N ARG A 18 -32.15 -15.62 5.96
CA ARG A 18 -32.46 -14.93 4.70
C ARG A 18 -31.30 -14.01 4.32
N LEU A 19 -30.96 -14.03 3.04
CA LEU A 19 -30.01 -13.11 2.41
C LEU A 19 -30.82 -12.12 1.55
N PRO A 20 -31.05 -10.87 2.01
CA PRO A 20 -31.87 -9.91 1.29
C PRO A 20 -31.15 -9.40 0.03
N LEU A 21 -31.92 -8.94 -0.93
CA LEU A 21 -31.40 -8.29 -2.14
C LEU A 21 -31.13 -6.80 -1.88
N VAL A 22 -30.16 -6.23 -2.58
CA VAL A 22 -29.85 -4.80 -2.48
C VAL A 22 -31.09 -3.98 -2.86
N GLY A 23 -31.51 -3.07 -1.97
CA GLY A 23 -32.74 -2.26 -2.13
C GLY A 23 -33.93 -2.76 -1.30
N GLU A 24 -33.85 -3.93 -0.67
CA GLU A 24 -34.79 -4.37 0.37
C GLU A 24 -34.51 -3.67 1.72
N ALA A 25 -35.50 -3.62 2.61
CA ALA A 25 -35.37 -2.98 3.92
C ALA A 25 -34.19 -3.56 4.71
N ALA A 26 -33.41 -2.67 5.36
CA ALA A 26 -32.21 -3.05 6.10
C ALA A 26 -32.54 -4.09 7.20
N VAL A 27 -31.73 -5.14 7.27
CA VAL A 27 -31.79 -6.13 8.36
C VAL A 27 -31.17 -5.51 9.60
N GLU A 28 -31.76 -5.73 10.78
CA GLU A 28 -31.25 -5.21 12.07
C GLU A 28 -29.81 -5.64 12.40
N ALA A 29 -29.36 -6.78 11.85
CA ALA A 29 -27.99 -7.29 12.02
C ALA A 29 -27.49 -7.97 10.73
N ILE A 30 -26.20 -7.78 10.43
CA ILE A 30 -25.54 -8.45 9.30
C ILE A 30 -25.44 -9.95 9.61
N PRO A 31 -26.01 -10.84 8.77
CA PRO A 31 -25.93 -12.28 8.99
C PRO A 31 -24.47 -12.78 8.91
N TYR A 32 -24.17 -13.90 9.57
CA TYR A 32 -22.82 -14.46 9.57
C TYR A 32 -22.77 -15.98 9.45
N VAL A 33 -21.66 -16.45 8.89
CA VAL A 33 -21.26 -17.87 8.80
C VAL A 33 -19.85 -18.05 9.36
N LEU A 34 -19.49 -19.28 9.70
CA LEU A 34 -18.12 -19.64 10.08
C LEU A 34 -17.37 -20.16 8.85
N GLU A 35 -16.08 -19.87 8.72
CA GLU A 35 -15.25 -20.36 7.59
C GLU A 35 -15.25 -21.90 7.43
N THR A 36 -15.57 -22.64 8.49
CA THR A 36 -15.64 -24.10 8.50
C THR A 36 -17.06 -24.66 8.30
N GLU A 37 -18.05 -23.80 8.08
CA GLU A 37 -19.43 -24.23 7.82
C GLU A 37 -19.63 -24.55 6.34
N ALA A 38 -20.30 -25.67 6.08
CA ALA A 38 -20.80 -26.03 4.76
C ALA A 38 -22.18 -25.41 4.60
N ILE A 39 -22.40 -24.71 3.49
CA ILE A 39 -23.59 -23.90 3.28
C ILE A 39 -24.30 -24.38 2.02
N ALA A 40 -25.61 -24.60 2.13
CA ALA A 40 -26.50 -24.70 0.99
C ALA A 40 -27.18 -23.36 0.72
N PHE A 41 -27.36 -23.02 -0.55
CA PHE A 41 -28.14 -21.85 -0.94
C PHE A 41 -29.44 -22.29 -1.60
N HIS A 42 -30.55 -21.67 -1.21
CA HIS A 42 -31.88 -21.97 -1.71
C HIS A 42 -32.56 -20.70 -2.19
N LEU A 43 -32.92 -20.64 -3.46
CA LEU A 43 -33.64 -19.54 -4.08
C LEU A 43 -35.10 -19.96 -4.28
N LYS A 44 -36.03 -19.22 -3.67
CA LYS A 44 -37.46 -19.37 -3.89
C LYS A 44 -37.95 -18.30 -4.87
N VAL A 45 -38.58 -18.75 -5.95
CA VAL A 45 -39.19 -17.88 -6.98
C VAL A 45 -40.65 -18.25 -7.21
N ASP A 46 -41.45 -17.26 -7.56
CA ASP A 46 -42.89 -17.41 -7.78
C ASP A 46 -43.19 -18.06 -9.15
N GLU A 47 -42.26 -17.92 -10.11
CA GLU A 47 -42.38 -18.51 -11.45
C GLU A 47 -41.08 -19.24 -11.83
N PRO A 48 -41.16 -20.33 -12.62
CA PRO A 48 -39.98 -21.08 -13.04
C PRO A 48 -39.02 -20.22 -13.89
N CYS A 49 -37.73 -20.42 -13.66
CA CYS A 49 -36.63 -19.80 -14.40
C CYS A 49 -35.93 -20.83 -15.30
N ASP A 50 -35.36 -20.38 -16.42
CA ASP A 50 -34.64 -21.25 -17.35
C ASP A 50 -33.29 -21.68 -16.77
N HIS A 51 -32.58 -20.73 -16.14
CA HIS A 51 -31.27 -20.95 -15.54
C HIS A 51 -31.03 -20.00 -14.36
N VAL A 52 -30.39 -20.50 -13.31
CA VAL A 52 -30.07 -19.73 -12.10
C VAL A 52 -28.62 -20.01 -11.71
N GLU A 53 -27.82 -18.95 -11.54
CA GLU A 53 -26.44 -19.03 -11.08
C GLU A 53 -26.22 -18.14 -9.85
N LEU A 54 -25.52 -18.68 -8.86
CA LEU A 54 -24.95 -17.91 -7.77
C LEU A 54 -23.54 -17.47 -8.15
N MET A 55 -23.31 -16.17 -8.16
CA MET A 55 -22.02 -15.55 -8.45
C MET A 55 -21.34 -15.17 -7.14
N LEU A 56 -20.12 -15.68 -6.94
CA LEU A 56 -19.22 -15.30 -5.86
C LEU A 56 -17.90 -14.86 -6.50
N GLU A 57 -17.63 -13.56 -6.50
CA GLU A 57 -16.50 -12.95 -7.22
C GLU A 57 -16.45 -13.35 -8.71
N GLN A 58 -15.43 -14.10 -9.15
CA GLN A 58 -15.27 -14.59 -10.52
C GLN A 58 -15.83 -16.01 -10.72
N LEU A 59 -16.36 -16.63 -9.67
CA LEU A 59 -16.88 -18.00 -9.70
C LEU A 59 -18.40 -18.00 -9.86
N ASN A 60 -18.89 -18.84 -10.77
CA ASN A 60 -20.31 -19.02 -11.04
C ASN A 60 -20.71 -20.46 -10.66
N TYR A 61 -21.73 -20.59 -9.82
CA TYR A 61 -22.26 -21.86 -9.37
C TYR A 61 -23.70 -22.03 -9.86
N SER A 62 -23.96 -23.06 -10.65
CA SER A 62 -25.33 -23.35 -11.12
C SER A 62 -26.20 -23.87 -9.98
N MET A 63 -27.39 -23.29 -9.82
CA MET A 63 -28.40 -23.78 -8.89
C MET A 63 -29.36 -24.72 -9.62
N HIS A 64 -29.74 -25.81 -8.98
CA HIS A 64 -30.58 -26.85 -9.60
C HIS A 64 -32.00 -26.85 -9.02
N PRO A 65 -33.05 -26.98 -9.85
CA PRO A 65 -34.43 -26.98 -9.36
C PRO A 65 -34.69 -28.20 -8.47
N GLN A 66 -35.37 -27.97 -7.34
CA GLN A 66 -35.94 -29.00 -6.49
C GLN A 66 -37.43 -29.12 -6.78
N MET A 67 -37.89 -30.35 -7.06
CA MET A 67 -39.31 -30.63 -7.22
C MET A 67 -39.97 -30.75 -5.84
N ASN A 68 -40.62 -29.68 -5.38
CA ASN A 68 -41.56 -29.73 -4.27
C ASN A 68 -42.99 -29.50 -4.81
N GLY A 69 -43.96 -30.20 -4.25
CA GLY A 69 -45.36 -30.20 -4.70
C GLY A 69 -46.18 -28.93 -4.39
N ASP A 70 -45.52 -27.83 -4.03
CA ASP A 70 -46.15 -26.53 -3.76
C ASP A 70 -45.97 -25.58 -4.97
N ASP A 71 -46.86 -24.59 -5.11
CA ASP A 71 -46.88 -23.57 -6.18
C ASP A 71 -45.63 -22.66 -6.28
N SER A 72 -44.55 -22.94 -5.53
CA SER A 72 -43.29 -22.18 -5.58
C SER A 72 -42.13 -23.01 -6.09
N CYS A 73 -41.36 -22.49 -7.05
CA CYS A 73 -40.16 -23.15 -7.56
C CYS A 73 -38.95 -22.83 -6.66
N ILE A 74 -38.23 -23.88 -6.24
CA ILE A 74 -37.02 -23.76 -5.41
C ILE A 74 -35.82 -24.20 -6.23
N TYR A 75 -34.79 -23.37 -6.33
CA TYR A 75 -33.49 -23.71 -6.90
C TYR A 75 -32.47 -23.84 -5.77
N SER A 76 -31.68 -24.90 -5.77
CA SER A 76 -30.73 -25.19 -4.68
C SER A 76 -29.32 -25.43 -5.19
N LEU A 77 -28.35 -24.88 -4.46
CA LEU A 77 -26.93 -25.17 -4.60
C LEU A 77 -26.46 -25.87 -3.34
N LEU A 78 -26.01 -27.12 -3.49
CA LEU A 78 -25.46 -27.92 -2.40
C LEU A 78 -23.94 -28.02 -2.55
N PRO A 79 -23.17 -27.97 -1.45
CA PRO A 79 -21.74 -28.18 -1.51
C PRO A 79 -21.42 -29.63 -1.89
N ASN A 80 -20.31 -29.82 -2.59
CA ASN A 80 -19.82 -31.15 -2.94
C ASN A 80 -19.46 -31.95 -1.67
N ARG A 81 -19.40 -33.27 -1.81
CA ARG A 81 -18.93 -34.16 -0.75
C ARG A 81 -17.49 -34.58 -1.02
N THR A 82 -16.65 -34.44 -0.01
CA THR A 82 -15.30 -35.00 0.03
C THR A 82 -15.34 -36.54 -0.04
N LEU A 83 -14.20 -37.17 -0.38
CA LEU A 83 -14.05 -38.63 -0.41
C LEU A 83 -14.43 -39.32 0.92
N LYS A 84 -14.31 -38.59 2.03
CA LYS A 84 -14.67 -39.08 3.38
C LYS A 84 -16.16 -38.86 3.73
N GLY A 85 -16.97 -38.34 2.79
CA GLY A 85 -18.40 -38.12 2.94
C GLY A 85 -18.80 -36.79 3.61
N TYR A 86 -17.84 -35.96 4.02
CA TYR A 86 -18.11 -34.63 4.57
C TYR A 86 -18.40 -33.61 3.46
N TYR A 87 -19.26 -32.63 3.74
CA TYR A 87 -19.48 -31.50 2.84
C TYR A 87 -18.25 -30.60 2.76
N GLU A 88 -17.95 -30.12 1.55
CA GLU A 88 -16.98 -29.05 1.32
C GLU A 88 -17.49 -27.73 1.89
N THR A 89 -16.56 -26.92 2.38
CA THR A 89 -16.82 -25.65 3.05
C THR A 89 -16.40 -24.53 2.10
N LEU A 90 -17.39 -23.81 1.54
CA LEU A 90 -17.18 -22.80 0.51
C LEU A 90 -16.23 -21.68 0.96
N PHE A 91 -16.30 -21.28 2.22
CA PHE A 91 -15.54 -20.17 2.78
C PHE A 91 -14.32 -20.61 3.62
N PHE A 92 -13.79 -21.80 3.39
CA PHE A 92 -12.62 -22.28 4.15
C PHE A 92 -11.41 -21.39 3.93
N ASN A 93 -10.87 -20.80 5.00
CA ASN A 93 -9.80 -19.79 4.97
C ASN A 93 -10.19 -18.48 4.24
N TYR A 94 -11.48 -18.23 4.07
CA TYR A 94 -12.02 -16.92 3.69
C TYR A 94 -12.52 -16.21 4.94
N PHE A 95 -12.52 -14.88 4.89
CA PHE A 95 -12.97 -14.06 6.00
C PHE A 95 -13.53 -12.73 5.51
N GLY A 96 -14.34 -12.08 6.35
CA GLY A 96 -14.87 -10.76 6.08
C GLY A 96 -16.23 -10.78 5.38
N LEU A 97 -16.56 -9.72 4.64
CA LEU A 97 -17.85 -9.54 4.00
C LEU A 97 -17.82 -10.28 2.66
N ALA A 98 -18.67 -11.28 2.54
CA ALA A 98 -18.93 -11.96 1.29
C ALA A 98 -20.04 -11.23 0.54
N SER A 99 -19.75 -10.83 -0.69
CA SER A 99 -20.73 -10.28 -1.63
C SER A 99 -21.13 -11.34 -2.64
N LEU A 100 -22.44 -11.56 -2.79
CA LEU A 100 -23.02 -12.49 -3.73
C LEU A 100 -23.87 -11.75 -4.75
N ALA A 101 -24.01 -12.32 -5.95
CA ALA A 101 -25.04 -11.93 -6.89
C ALA A 101 -25.77 -13.16 -7.43
N LEU A 102 -27.05 -12.99 -7.78
CA LEU A 102 -27.84 -14.01 -8.44
C LEU A 102 -28.04 -13.62 -9.90
N LYS A 103 -27.62 -14.49 -10.81
CA LYS A 103 -27.90 -14.35 -12.23
C LYS A 103 -29.04 -15.27 -12.59
N VAL A 104 -30.17 -14.68 -13.00
CA VAL A 104 -31.40 -15.39 -13.32
C VAL A 104 -31.73 -15.15 -14.79
N SER A 105 -31.91 -16.24 -15.54
CA SER A 105 -32.32 -16.19 -16.94
C SER A 105 -33.76 -16.68 -17.09
N LYS A 106 -34.59 -15.89 -17.77
CA LYS A 106 -36.00 -16.19 -18.02
C LYS A 106 -36.43 -15.63 -19.39
N GLY A 107 -36.97 -16.48 -20.26
CA GLY A 107 -37.55 -16.06 -21.53
C GLY A 107 -36.55 -15.42 -22.50
N GLY A 108 -35.25 -15.76 -22.36
CA GLY A 108 -34.16 -15.18 -23.15
C GLY A 108 -33.55 -13.90 -22.57
N GLU A 109 -34.14 -13.32 -21.53
CA GLU A 109 -33.54 -12.21 -20.77
C GLU A 109 -32.73 -12.74 -19.58
N THR A 110 -31.65 -12.04 -19.23
CA THR A 110 -30.81 -12.38 -18.08
C THR A 110 -30.66 -11.16 -17.20
N ILE A 111 -31.05 -11.30 -15.93
CA ILE A 111 -31.01 -10.24 -14.92
C ILE A 111 -30.05 -10.66 -13.81
N ILE A 112 -29.26 -9.70 -13.32
CA ILE A 112 -28.35 -9.89 -12.20
C ILE A 112 -28.93 -9.13 -11.00
N TYR A 113 -29.16 -9.85 -9.89
CA TYR A 113 -29.61 -9.30 -8.63
C TYR A 113 -28.46 -9.32 -7.63
N GLU A 114 -28.07 -8.16 -7.11
CA GLU A 114 -27.07 -8.07 -6.05
C GLU A 114 -27.69 -8.47 -4.71
N VAL A 115 -26.97 -9.29 -3.94
CA VAL A 115 -27.35 -9.74 -2.61
C VAL A 115 -26.62 -8.86 -1.59
N CYS A 116 -27.31 -8.44 -0.53
CA CYS A 116 -26.67 -7.74 0.58
C CYS A 116 -25.53 -8.59 1.18
N PRO A 117 -24.40 -7.96 1.55
CA PRO A 117 -23.26 -8.70 2.07
C PRO A 117 -23.57 -9.35 3.41
N PHE A 118 -22.93 -10.48 3.66
CA PHE A 118 -22.95 -11.17 4.95
C PHE A 118 -21.52 -11.47 5.38
N GLU A 119 -21.32 -11.75 6.67
CA GLU A 119 -19.98 -11.91 7.22
C GLU A 119 -19.54 -13.37 7.33
N VAL A 120 -18.28 -13.63 7.01
CA VAL A 120 -17.56 -14.87 7.25
C VAL A 120 -16.61 -14.65 8.42
N LEU A 121 -16.88 -15.31 9.54
CA LEU A 121 -16.01 -15.31 10.71
C LEU A 121 -14.90 -16.35 10.54
N ALA A 122 -13.67 -15.93 10.80
CA ALA A 122 -12.49 -16.78 10.75
C ALA A 122 -12.19 -17.39 12.12
N ARG A 123 -11.56 -18.57 12.16
CA ARG A 123 -10.98 -19.09 13.40
C ARG A 123 -9.95 -18.10 13.95
N GLN A 124 -9.83 -18.02 15.27
CA GLN A 124 -8.84 -17.14 15.90
C GLN A 124 -7.42 -17.38 15.37
N LEU A 125 -7.02 -18.65 15.15
CA LEU A 125 -5.73 -18.98 14.54
C LEU A 125 -5.56 -18.39 13.13
N SER A 126 -6.59 -18.49 12.27
CA SER A 126 -6.57 -17.93 10.91
C SER A 126 -6.45 -16.41 10.94
N ALA A 127 -7.16 -15.75 11.88
CA ALA A 127 -7.10 -14.31 12.08
C ALA A 127 -5.72 -13.86 12.57
N ASP A 128 -5.15 -14.53 13.58
CA ASP A 128 -3.82 -14.24 14.11
C ASP A 128 -2.73 -14.38 13.03
N GLN A 129 -2.83 -15.41 12.19
CA GLN A 129 -1.89 -15.62 11.07
C GLN A 129 -2.01 -14.53 10.01
N ALA A 130 -3.24 -14.13 9.67
CA ALA A 130 -3.47 -13.03 8.73
C ALA A 130 -2.98 -11.68 9.28
N GLU A 131 -3.17 -11.40 10.58
CA GLU A 131 -2.60 -10.22 11.24
C GLU A 131 -1.05 -10.20 11.13
N ARG A 132 -0.39 -11.34 11.34
CA ARG A 132 1.08 -11.45 11.22
C ARG A 132 1.54 -11.18 9.78
N MET A 133 0.86 -11.74 8.78
CA MET A 133 1.18 -11.50 7.37
C MET A 133 1.00 -10.03 7.00
N LEU A 134 -0.12 -9.41 7.40
CA LEU A 134 -0.37 -7.98 7.19
C LEU A 134 0.68 -7.11 7.87
N THR A 135 1.07 -7.46 9.10
CA THR A 135 2.12 -6.75 9.84
C THR A 135 3.45 -6.80 9.10
N TYR A 136 3.78 -7.95 8.54
CA TYR A 136 4.99 -8.09 7.74
C TYR A 136 4.93 -7.24 6.46
N LEU A 137 3.79 -7.29 5.75
CA LEU A 137 3.58 -6.56 4.50
C LEU A 137 3.64 -5.04 4.72
N LEU A 138 3.01 -4.51 5.77
CA LEU A 138 3.04 -3.07 6.06
C LEU A 138 4.43 -2.51 6.40
N ARG A 139 5.42 -3.35 6.71
CA ARG A 139 6.80 -2.89 6.95
C ARG A 139 7.57 -2.61 5.66
N ASP A 140 7.09 -3.05 4.50
CA ASP A 140 7.81 -2.89 3.22
C ASP A 140 7.47 -1.61 2.48
N THR A 141 8.39 -1.18 1.60
CA THR A 141 8.17 -0.02 0.74
C THR A 141 6.99 -0.26 -0.20
N GLU A 142 5.94 0.56 -0.06
CA GLU A 142 4.67 0.48 -0.79
C GLU A 142 4.82 0.31 -2.32
N ALA A 143 5.90 0.82 -2.93
CA ALA A 143 6.16 0.64 -4.36
C ALA A 143 6.29 -0.85 -4.79
N ASP A 144 6.82 -1.71 -3.93
CA ASP A 144 6.97 -3.14 -4.18
C ASP A 144 5.64 -3.89 -4.01
N LEU A 145 4.90 -3.53 -2.95
CA LEU A 145 3.56 -4.03 -2.69
C LEU A 145 2.62 -3.63 -3.83
N LEU A 146 2.64 -2.38 -4.27
CA LEU A 146 1.83 -1.90 -5.39
C LEU A 146 2.19 -2.57 -6.72
N LYS A 147 3.45 -2.98 -6.94
CA LYS A 147 3.82 -3.80 -8.11
C LYS A 147 3.29 -5.23 -8.01
N ALA A 148 3.40 -5.86 -6.84
CA ALA A 148 2.89 -7.22 -6.62
C ALA A 148 1.34 -7.28 -6.60
N LEU A 149 0.69 -6.31 -5.97
CA LEU A 149 -0.77 -6.20 -5.80
C LEU A 149 -1.47 -5.58 -7.03
N GLY A 150 -0.82 -4.61 -7.69
CA GLY A 150 -1.36 -3.91 -8.85
C GLY A 150 -1.43 -4.78 -10.12
N ALA A 151 -0.52 -5.75 -10.26
CA ALA A 151 -0.50 -6.69 -11.39
C ALA A 151 -1.79 -7.51 -11.54
N THR A 152 -2.56 -7.69 -10.46
CA THR A 152 -3.73 -8.58 -10.42
C THR A 152 -5.09 -7.91 -10.44
N ARG A 153 -5.20 -6.58 -10.26
CA ARG A 153 -6.53 -5.94 -10.10
C ARG A 153 -6.85 -4.73 -10.97
N LEU A 154 -5.89 -3.93 -11.41
CA LEU A 154 -6.17 -2.78 -12.27
C LEU A 154 -4.98 -2.56 -13.20
N GLY A 155 -5.23 -2.44 -14.50
CA GLY A 155 -4.28 -1.78 -15.38
C GLY A 155 -4.12 -0.33 -14.91
N ALA A 156 -3.20 -0.09 -13.99
CA ALA A 156 -2.97 1.19 -13.35
C ALA A 156 -1.57 1.66 -13.74
N ASP A 157 -1.53 2.84 -14.33
CA ASP A 157 -0.34 3.61 -14.64
C ASP A 157 0.60 3.62 -13.41
N PRO A 158 1.82 3.07 -13.50
CA PRO A 158 2.79 3.01 -12.39
C PRO A 158 3.18 4.38 -11.82
N ASN A 159 2.78 5.47 -12.48
CA ASN A 159 3.13 6.85 -12.14
C ASN A 159 2.15 7.51 -11.16
N GLY A 160 1.73 6.79 -10.11
CA GLY A 160 1.15 7.44 -8.93
C GLY A 160 2.22 8.27 -8.24
N SER A 161 2.23 9.59 -8.47
CA SER A 161 3.26 10.53 -7.96
C SER A 161 3.21 10.82 -6.44
N GLY A 162 2.70 9.89 -5.62
CA GLY A 162 2.61 10.04 -4.16
C GLY A 162 3.70 9.27 -3.41
N ASP A 163 4.05 9.75 -2.21
CA ASP A 163 4.96 9.10 -1.27
C ASP A 163 4.15 8.42 -0.14
N ASN A 164 4.74 7.39 0.48
CA ASN A 164 4.14 6.62 1.58
C ASN A 164 3.90 7.50 2.83
N PRO A 165 2.73 7.43 3.50
CA PRO A 165 2.49 8.08 4.80
C PRO A 165 3.60 7.92 5.86
N GLU A 166 4.28 6.78 5.94
CA GLU A 166 5.40 6.56 6.88
C GLU A 166 6.65 7.35 6.48
N LYS A 167 7.04 7.25 5.21
CA LYS A 167 8.17 8.02 4.67
C LYS A 167 7.91 9.52 4.80
N LEU A 168 6.67 9.94 4.58
CA LEU A 168 6.21 11.31 4.75
C LEU A 168 6.25 11.75 6.21
N LEU A 169 5.91 10.88 7.16
CA LEU A 169 6.07 11.15 8.59
C LEU A 169 7.54 11.28 9.00
N GLU A 170 8.42 10.40 8.50
CA GLU A 170 9.87 10.50 8.74
C GLU A 170 10.45 11.79 8.15
N GLN A 171 10.04 12.15 6.93
CA GLN A 171 10.42 13.41 6.30
C GLN A 171 9.94 14.59 7.14
N LEU A 172 8.66 14.61 7.54
CA LEU A 172 8.11 15.63 8.42
C LEU A 172 8.94 15.77 9.71
N LEU A 173 9.30 14.66 10.36
CA LEU A 173 10.14 14.65 11.56
C LEU A 173 11.53 15.25 11.30
N GLN A 174 12.15 14.93 10.16
CA GLN A 174 13.44 15.51 9.75
C GLN A 174 13.34 17.02 9.50
N HIS A 175 12.28 17.47 8.84
CA HIS A 175 12.02 18.89 8.59
C HIS A 175 11.78 19.67 9.88
N ILE A 176 10.99 19.12 10.81
CA ILE A 176 10.76 19.72 12.14
C ILE A 176 12.06 19.78 12.94
N ALA A 177 12.84 18.70 13.00
CA ALA A 177 14.10 18.66 13.74
C ALA A 177 15.11 19.69 13.21
N LEU A 178 15.22 19.82 11.88
CA LEU A 178 16.05 20.86 11.26
C LEU A 178 15.57 22.27 11.63
N LEU A 179 14.25 22.49 11.63
CA LEU A 179 13.70 23.80 11.98
C LEU A 179 13.95 24.14 13.45
N GLU A 180 13.80 23.19 14.36
CA GLU A 180 14.08 23.36 15.79
C GLU A 180 15.55 23.69 16.06
N ASP A 181 16.47 23.09 15.31
CA ASP A 181 17.91 23.39 15.41
C ASP A 181 18.23 24.81 14.92
N VAL A 182 17.60 25.25 13.83
CA VAL A 182 17.92 26.54 13.18
C VAL A 182 17.12 27.73 13.73
N ALA A 183 15.90 27.50 14.23
CA ALA A 183 14.97 28.54 14.67
C ALA A 183 15.55 29.51 15.73
N PRO A 184 16.30 29.07 16.76
CA PRO A 184 16.87 29.97 17.75
C PRO A 184 17.82 31.02 17.14
N TYR A 185 18.59 30.63 16.12
CA TYR A 185 19.54 31.52 15.45
C TYR A 185 18.82 32.57 14.60
N ILE A 186 17.75 32.18 13.92
CA ILE A 186 16.90 33.08 13.14
C ILE A 186 16.16 34.06 14.05
N ALA A 187 15.62 33.58 15.18
CA ALA A 187 14.93 34.43 16.16
C ALA A 187 15.86 35.47 16.81
N HIS A 188 17.13 35.12 17.04
CA HIS A 188 18.11 36.04 17.62
C HIS A 188 18.61 37.11 16.64
N ARG A 189 18.65 36.80 15.34
CA ARG A 189 19.11 37.71 14.28
C ARG A 189 18.23 37.57 13.03
N PRO A 190 17.01 38.10 13.06
CA PRO A 190 16.10 38.02 11.92
C PRO A 190 16.61 38.88 10.77
N LEU A 191 16.30 38.49 9.54
CA LEU A 191 16.46 39.38 8.40
C LEU A 191 15.42 40.51 8.50
N THR A 192 15.88 41.75 8.38
CA THR A 192 15.04 42.95 8.41
C THR A 192 15.20 43.78 7.13
N ALA A 193 14.22 44.63 6.84
CA ALA A 193 14.33 45.69 5.86
C ALA A 193 14.04 47.05 6.52
N LEU A 194 14.73 48.09 6.09
CA LEU A 194 14.45 49.45 6.52
C LEU A 194 13.14 49.92 5.87
N THR A 195 12.17 50.29 6.70
CA THR A 195 10.90 50.87 6.24
C THR A 195 10.72 52.25 6.85
N ALA A 196 10.31 53.18 5.99
CA ALA A 196 9.93 54.53 6.36
C ALA A 196 8.46 54.54 6.82
N ARG A 197 8.19 55.09 8.00
CA ARG A 197 6.83 55.29 8.52
C ARG A 197 6.69 56.71 9.05
N ALA A 198 5.56 57.35 8.74
CA ALA A 198 5.21 58.64 9.32
C ALA A 198 4.84 58.43 10.79
N GLU A 199 5.62 59.00 11.70
CA GLU A 199 5.39 58.92 13.14
C GLU A 199 5.39 60.34 13.71
N LEU A 200 4.55 60.56 14.73
CA LEU A 200 4.59 61.77 15.51
C LEU A 200 5.74 61.64 16.51
N VAL A 201 6.70 62.56 16.43
CA VAL A 201 7.89 62.58 17.31
C VAL A 201 7.99 63.93 18.00
N ASP A 202 8.85 64.01 19.02
CA ASP A 202 9.23 65.28 19.64
C ASP A 202 9.90 66.17 18.58
N GLY A 203 9.27 67.28 18.23
CA GLY A 203 9.74 68.15 17.16
C GLY A 203 11.12 68.72 17.47
N VAL A 204 11.44 69.00 18.74
CA VAL A 204 12.74 69.54 19.15
C VAL A 204 13.90 68.58 18.85
N SER A 205 13.62 67.29 18.70
CA SER A 205 14.61 66.25 18.37
C SER A 205 14.84 66.06 16.86
N VAL A 206 14.12 66.78 16.00
CA VAL A 206 14.18 66.63 14.54
C VAL A 206 15.12 67.68 13.94
N ASP A 207 16.31 67.25 13.53
CA ASP A 207 17.33 68.14 12.95
C ASP A 207 16.92 68.75 11.59
N ALA A 208 16.08 68.06 10.82
CA ALA A 208 15.62 68.51 9.51
C ALA A 208 14.18 68.06 9.22
N ILE A 209 13.32 69.01 8.86
CA ILE A 209 11.91 68.78 8.52
C ILE A 209 11.83 68.24 7.09
N ASP A 210 11.17 67.10 6.90
CA ASP A 210 10.86 66.55 5.57
C ASP A 210 9.58 67.16 4.98
N GLU A 211 9.26 66.87 3.71
CA GLU A 211 8.06 67.41 3.06
C GLU A 211 6.77 67.02 3.79
N ASN A 212 6.76 65.84 4.44
CA ASN A 212 5.64 65.37 5.26
C ASN A 212 5.48 66.22 6.52
N GLY A 213 6.59 66.53 7.21
CA GLY A 213 6.59 67.40 8.38
C GLY A 213 6.16 68.83 8.07
N VAL A 214 6.57 69.37 6.92
CA VAL A 214 6.08 70.68 6.46
C VAL A 214 4.57 70.64 6.23
N GLY A 215 4.07 69.63 5.50
CA GLY A 215 2.64 69.47 5.23
C GLY A 215 1.82 69.34 6.51
N TRP A 216 2.28 68.53 7.46
CA TRP A 216 1.61 68.35 8.74
C TRP A 216 1.62 69.61 9.61
N LEU A 217 2.73 70.37 9.64
CA LEU A 217 2.82 71.63 10.37
C LEU A 217 1.85 72.68 9.84
N LEU A 218 1.67 72.77 8.52
CA LEU A 218 0.71 73.70 7.90
C LEU A 218 -0.72 73.40 8.34
N GLU A 219 -1.04 72.14 8.61
CA GLU A 219 -2.35 71.71 9.11
C GLU A 219 -2.47 71.84 10.64
N ASN A 220 -1.35 71.91 11.37
CA ASN A 220 -1.29 71.82 12.84
C ASN A 220 -0.44 72.95 13.46
N LEU A 221 -0.61 74.20 13.02
CA LEU A 221 0.16 75.36 13.51
C LEU A 221 0.05 75.61 15.02
N SER A 222 -0.96 75.05 15.69
CA SER A 222 -1.16 75.20 17.14
C SER A 222 -0.08 74.53 18.00
N VAL A 223 0.75 73.66 17.41
CA VAL A 223 1.84 72.96 18.10
C VAL A 223 3.16 73.75 18.11
N LEU A 224 3.18 74.94 17.50
CA LEU A 224 4.34 75.82 17.44
C LEU A 224 4.44 76.67 18.71
N GLU A 225 5.62 76.69 19.30
CA GLU A 225 5.98 77.50 20.47
C GLU A 225 7.19 78.38 20.14
N GLU A 226 7.26 79.56 20.77
CA GLU A 226 8.41 80.45 20.61
C GLU A 226 9.67 79.84 21.25
N THR A 227 10.79 79.88 20.52
CA THR A 227 12.09 79.40 21.00
C THR A 227 13.12 80.51 20.86
N ASP A 228 13.99 80.67 21.86
CA ASP A 228 15.12 81.59 21.79
C ASP A 228 16.35 80.97 21.11
N ASP A 229 16.28 79.66 20.80
CA ASP A 229 17.36 78.88 20.22
C ASP A 229 17.16 78.73 18.69
N PRO A 230 17.94 79.46 17.86
CA PRO A 230 17.77 79.44 16.41
C PRO A 230 18.15 78.08 15.80
N ASP A 231 18.99 77.28 16.46
CA ASP A 231 19.39 75.96 15.97
C ASP A 231 18.28 74.90 16.18
N LYS A 232 17.28 75.20 17.02
CA LYS A 232 16.09 74.35 17.26
C LYS A 232 14.81 74.90 16.60
N ALA A 233 14.93 76.03 15.93
CA ALA A 233 13.82 76.67 15.25
C ALA A 233 13.44 75.88 14.00
N HIS A 234 12.17 75.53 13.90
CA HIS A 234 11.58 74.87 12.74
C HIS A 234 11.14 75.88 11.69
N LEU A 235 10.71 77.06 12.14
CA LEU A 235 10.23 78.17 11.32
C LEU A 235 10.73 79.50 11.90
N GLU A 236 10.93 80.49 11.05
CA GLU A 236 11.17 81.89 11.45
C GLU A 236 10.08 82.76 10.81
N ASN A 237 9.40 83.56 11.63
CA ASN A 237 8.39 84.51 11.15
C ASN A 237 8.64 85.89 11.75
N ASP A 238 8.94 86.88 10.90
CA ASP A 238 9.21 88.27 11.30
C ASP A 238 10.22 88.43 12.47
N GLY A 239 11.23 87.56 12.52
CA GLY A 239 12.28 87.57 13.54
C GLY A 239 11.93 86.81 14.84
N ILE A 240 10.79 86.12 14.88
CA ILE A 240 10.42 85.19 15.96
C ILE A 240 10.72 83.77 15.48
N TYR A 241 11.53 83.04 16.26
CA TYR A 241 11.83 81.64 16.02
C TYR A 241 10.78 80.75 16.68
N LEU A 242 10.25 79.79 15.92
CA LEU A 242 9.21 78.87 16.36
C LEU A 242 9.70 77.43 16.26
N SER A 243 9.51 76.64 17.31
CA SER A 243 9.75 75.20 17.32
C SER A 243 8.45 74.44 17.52
N ALA A 244 8.33 73.26 16.90
CA ALA A 244 7.17 72.41 17.07
C ALA A 244 7.36 71.51 18.29
N ALA A 245 6.39 71.46 19.20
CA ALA A 245 6.41 70.52 20.33
C ALA A 245 6.24 69.07 19.86
N GLU A 246 5.43 68.86 18.82
CA GLU A 246 5.24 67.58 18.16
C GLU A 246 5.36 67.80 16.65
N LEU A 247 5.98 66.86 15.95
CA LEU A 247 6.14 66.90 14.49
C LEU A 247 5.91 65.52 13.90
N GLN A 248 5.08 65.42 12.86
CA GLN A 248 4.99 64.20 12.07
C GLN A 248 6.15 64.14 11.08
N THR A 249 7.05 63.18 11.22
CA THR A 249 8.19 63.02 10.30
C THR A 249 8.34 61.55 9.89
N THR A 250 9.10 61.33 8.82
CA THR A 250 9.42 59.99 8.35
C THR A 250 10.52 59.37 9.19
N VAL A 251 10.16 58.40 10.04
CA VAL A 251 11.13 57.61 10.83
C VAL A 251 11.42 56.31 10.10
N ILE A 252 12.70 55.98 9.94
CA ILE A 252 13.15 54.71 9.37
C ILE A 252 13.32 53.69 10.50
N ARG A 253 12.57 52.60 10.45
CA ARG A 253 12.70 51.47 11.40
C ARG A 253 13.02 50.17 10.66
N GLU A 254 13.71 49.27 11.36
CA GLU A 254 13.85 47.89 10.91
C GLU A 254 12.49 47.16 11.01
N ASP A 255 12.08 46.53 9.91
CA ASP A 255 10.85 45.78 9.81
C ASP A 255 11.17 44.33 9.42
N THR A 256 10.58 43.38 10.15
CA THR A 256 10.68 41.95 9.91
C THR A 256 9.66 41.45 8.88
N ASP A 257 8.69 42.28 8.47
CA ASP A 257 7.65 41.90 7.50
C ASP A 257 8.15 41.87 6.04
N ILE A 258 9.14 41.02 5.78
CA ILE A 258 9.78 40.80 4.47
C ILE A 258 9.40 39.44 3.90
N LEU A 259 9.49 39.29 2.57
CA LEU A 259 9.14 38.05 1.88
C LEU A 259 9.85 36.81 2.45
N GLU A 260 11.11 36.95 2.86
CA GLU A 260 11.89 35.88 3.45
C GLU A 260 11.27 35.34 4.75
N ASN A 261 10.84 36.23 5.64
CA ASN A 261 10.24 35.84 6.91
C ASN A 261 8.81 35.33 6.70
N ARG A 262 8.05 35.94 5.78
CA ARG A 262 6.71 35.47 5.40
C ARG A 262 6.74 34.04 4.86
N ALA A 263 7.78 33.68 4.10
CA ALA A 263 7.99 32.33 3.58
C ALA A 263 8.34 31.31 4.67
N LEU A 264 9.06 31.71 5.73
CA LEU A 264 9.32 30.85 6.89
C LEU A 264 8.03 30.48 7.63
N HIS A 265 7.17 31.48 7.88
CA HIS A 265 5.84 31.26 8.46
C HIS A 265 4.99 30.34 7.58
N GLY A 266 4.97 30.58 6.26
CA GLY A 266 4.23 29.74 5.33
C GLY A 266 4.75 28.29 5.28
N TYR A 267 6.06 28.09 5.42
CA TYR A 267 6.65 26.76 5.53
C TYR A 267 6.17 26.00 6.78
N VAL A 268 6.16 26.64 7.96
CA VAL A 268 5.61 26.04 9.19
C VAL A 268 4.13 25.71 9.03
N ARG A 269 3.34 26.63 8.48
CA ARG A 269 1.91 26.42 8.23
C ARG A 269 1.67 25.25 7.28
N SER A 270 2.45 25.13 6.20
CA SER A 270 2.31 24.01 5.27
C SER A 270 2.56 22.64 5.93
N MET A 271 3.48 22.57 6.89
CA MET A 271 3.70 21.34 7.68
C MET A 271 2.54 21.07 8.63
N GLN A 272 1.94 22.10 9.24
CA GLN A 272 0.74 21.94 10.09
C GLN A 272 -0.47 21.44 9.30
N GLU A 273 -0.73 22.02 8.12
CA GLU A 273 -1.80 21.56 7.21
C GLU A 273 -1.61 20.09 6.82
N PHE A 274 -0.37 19.71 6.51
CA PHE A 274 -0.02 18.33 6.17
C PHE A 274 -0.21 17.34 7.34
N VAL A 275 0.14 17.73 8.57
CA VAL A 275 -0.15 16.92 9.77
C VAL A 275 -1.66 16.67 9.90
N HIS A 276 -2.47 17.69 9.66
CA HIS A 276 -3.92 17.55 9.72
C HIS A 276 -4.46 16.61 8.62
N GLU A 277 -3.93 16.72 7.41
CA GLU A 277 -4.26 15.84 6.29
C GLU A 277 -3.94 14.37 6.62
N LEU A 278 -2.74 14.09 7.15
CA LEU A 278 -2.34 12.76 7.60
C LEU A 278 -3.24 12.22 8.72
N LEU A 279 -3.52 13.03 9.75
CA LEU A 279 -4.40 12.64 10.85
C LEU A 279 -5.82 12.28 10.37
N SER A 280 -6.35 13.05 9.42
CA SER A 280 -7.69 12.80 8.87
C SER A 280 -7.73 11.48 8.09
N GLY A 281 -6.69 11.16 7.33
CA GLY A 281 -6.61 9.91 6.56
C GLY A 281 -6.49 8.67 7.45
N TYR A 282 -5.80 8.77 8.59
CA TYR A 282 -5.74 7.68 9.57
C TYR A 282 -7.08 7.43 10.29
N GLN A 283 -7.97 8.43 10.35
CA GLN A 283 -9.27 8.33 11.02
C GLN A 283 -10.43 7.96 10.07
N GLY A 284 -10.28 8.16 8.76
CA GLY A 284 -11.37 8.19 7.78
C GLY A 284 -11.87 6.86 7.19
N SER A 285 -11.67 5.70 7.82
CA SER A 285 -12.19 4.42 7.30
C SER A 285 -13.20 3.75 8.24
N GLU A 286 -14.40 4.34 8.33
CA GLU A 286 -15.55 3.72 8.99
C GLU A 286 -16.10 2.58 8.10
N TYR A 287 -15.51 1.39 8.21
CA TYR A 287 -16.18 0.18 7.72
C TYR A 287 -17.31 -0.20 8.69
N PRO A 288 -18.45 -0.73 8.20
CA PRO A 288 -19.52 -1.19 9.06
C PRO A 288 -18.97 -2.21 10.05
N THR A 289 -18.93 -1.82 11.33
CA THR A 289 -18.45 -2.67 12.40
C THR A 289 -19.56 -3.69 12.68
N SER A 290 -19.35 -4.93 12.27
CA SER A 290 -20.15 -6.01 12.84
C SER A 290 -19.60 -6.29 14.25
N ASN A 291 -20.49 -6.51 15.22
CA ASN A 291 -20.13 -7.05 16.53
C ASN A 291 -20.34 -8.58 16.58
N ASN A 292 -20.31 -9.24 15.41
CA ASN A 292 -20.50 -10.68 15.35
C ASN A 292 -19.30 -11.38 15.99
N SER A 293 -19.57 -12.21 16.99
CA SER A 293 -18.58 -13.09 17.60
C SER A 293 -19.22 -14.44 17.86
N HIS A 294 -18.45 -15.50 17.67
CA HIS A 294 -18.87 -16.85 17.95
C HIS A 294 -17.70 -17.61 18.56
N ASP A 295 -17.92 -18.39 19.61
CA ASP A 295 -16.89 -19.15 20.35
C ASP A 295 -15.78 -19.74 19.45
N GLY A 296 -14.55 -19.21 19.57
CA GLY A 296 -13.37 -19.58 18.78
C GLY A 296 -13.19 -18.89 17.41
N TYR A 297 -14.15 -18.04 17.00
CA TYR A 297 -14.18 -17.33 15.73
C TYR A 297 -14.34 -15.82 15.94
N VAL A 298 -13.63 -15.05 15.12
CA VAL A 298 -13.58 -13.58 15.22
C VAL A 298 -13.86 -12.94 13.86
N SER A 299 -14.47 -11.75 13.89
CA SER A 299 -14.49 -10.89 12.72
C SER A 299 -13.07 -10.45 12.40
N PHE A 300 -12.60 -10.80 11.20
CA PHE A 300 -11.30 -10.35 10.73
C PHE A 300 -11.28 -8.82 10.55
N PHE A 301 -12.39 -8.20 10.11
CA PHE A 301 -12.45 -6.75 10.01
C PHE A 301 -12.30 -6.07 11.37
N THR A 302 -12.95 -6.59 12.41
CA THR A 302 -12.76 -6.05 13.76
C THR A 302 -11.34 -6.28 14.28
N ALA A 303 -10.74 -7.45 14.02
CA ALA A 303 -9.36 -7.73 14.40
C ALA A 303 -8.37 -6.81 13.66
N MET A 304 -8.53 -6.68 12.35
CA MET A 304 -7.74 -5.83 11.47
C MET A 304 -7.95 -4.34 11.76
N GLN A 305 -9.16 -3.88 12.03
CA GLN A 305 -9.42 -2.49 12.45
C GLN A 305 -8.82 -2.20 13.82
N ARG A 306 -8.91 -3.14 14.77
CA ARG A 306 -8.24 -2.99 16.08
C ARG A 306 -6.73 -2.89 15.90
N TRP A 307 -6.17 -3.66 14.97
CA TRP A 307 -4.75 -3.65 14.66
C TRP A 307 -4.31 -2.41 13.88
N ILE A 308 -5.02 -2.02 12.81
CA ILE A 308 -4.83 -0.76 12.09
C ILE A 308 -4.99 0.40 13.07
N GLY A 309 -5.98 0.37 13.94
CA GLY A 309 -6.19 1.35 15.01
C GLY A 309 -5.04 1.38 16.01
N LYS A 310 -4.40 0.24 16.30
CA LYS A 310 -3.20 0.17 17.16
C LYS A 310 -1.97 0.76 16.46
N LEU A 311 -1.74 0.42 15.19
CA LEU A 311 -0.66 0.99 14.38
C LEU A 311 -0.87 2.49 14.14
N ALA A 312 -2.07 2.87 13.73
CA ALA A 312 -2.50 4.25 13.57
C ALA A 312 -2.43 4.98 14.92
N GLY A 313 -2.73 4.34 16.05
CA GLY A 313 -2.62 4.94 17.38
C GLY A 313 -1.20 5.40 17.70
N ILE A 314 -0.20 4.54 17.48
CA ILE A 314 1.23 4.91 17.62
C ILE A 314 1.58 6.07 16.68
N ARG A 315 1.10 6.03 15.43
CA ARG A 315 1.37 7.06 14.41
C ARG A 315 0.65 8.38 14.72
N VAL A 316 -0.57 8.33 15.25
CA VAL A 316 -1.38 9.47 15.68
C VAL A 316 -0.74 10.14 16.89
N GLU A 317 -0.16 9.37 17.81
CA GLU A 317 0.64 9.93 18.92
C GLU A 317 1.86 10.68 18.39
N SER A 318 2.62 10.11 17.45
CA SER A 318 3.75 10.81 16.80
C SER A 318 3.30 12.06 16.03
N LEU A 319 2.17 12.01 15.31
CA LEU A 319 1.62 13.17 14.60
C LEU A 319 1.14 14.27 15.56
N ARG A 320 0.57 13.90 16.71
CA ARG A 320 0.21 14.85 17.78
C ARG A 320 1.45 15.50 18.41
N ASP A 321 2.53 14.76 18.56
CA ASP A 321 3.82 15.33 18.98
C ASP A 321 4.35 16.34 17.93
N CYS A 322 4.33 15.98 16.65
CA CYS A 322 4.68 16.89 15.55
C CYS A 322 3.84 18.17 15.57
N GLU A 323 2.52 18.05 15.75
CA GLU A 323 1.61 19.19 15.86
C GLU A 323 2.01 20.13 17.01
N LEU A 324 2.32 19.56 18.19
CA LEU A 324 2.72 20.31 19.36
C LEU A 324 4.07 21.02 19.17
N ARG A 325 5.03 20.37 18.51
CA ARG A 325 6.34 20.94 18.16
C ARG A 325 6.21 22.07 17.13
N LEU A 326 5.41 21.87 16.09
CA LEU A 326 5.13 22.90 15.08
C LEU A 326 4.42 24.13 15.68
N ARG A 327 3.48 23.94 16.62
CA ARG A 327 2.84 25.07 17.33
C ARG A 327 3.84 25.87 18.18
N LYS A 328 4.83 25.21 18.81
CA LYS A 328 5.89 25.91 19.56
C LYS A 328 6.79 26.73 18.63
N LEU A 329 7.14 26.17 17.48
CA LEU A 329 7.93 26.86 16.46
C LEU A 329 7.19 28.06 15.89
N ASP A 330 5.91 27.90 15.57
CA ASP A 330 5.04 28.97 15.10
C ASP A 330 4.94 30.11 16.13
N ALA A 331 4.68 29.78 17.40
CA ALA A 331 4.65 30.77 18.48
C ALA A 331 5.98 31.53 18.64
N THR A 332 7.11 30.82 18.50
CA THR A 332 8.46 31.43 18.54
C THR A 332 8.65 32.41 17.39
N PHE A 333 8.29 32.01 16.17
CA PHE A 333 8.40 32.90 15.01
C PHE A 333 7.43 34.08 15.07
N CYS A 334 6.20 33.91 15.57
CA CYS A 334 5.28 35.02 15.78
C CYS A 334 5.81 36.05 16.79
N GLN A 335 6.52 35.59 17.82
CA GLN A 335 7.10 36.46 18.84
C GLN A 335 8.31 37.25 18.34
N TYR A 336 9.23 36.60 17.61
CA TYR A 336 10.52 37.19 17.23
C TYR A 336 10.59 37.68 15.78
N LEU A 337 9.72 37.19 14.90
CA LEU A 337 9.63 37.55 13.49
C LEU A 337 8.19 37.92 13.12
N PRO A 338 7.61 39.00 13.69
CA PRO A 338 6.26 39.39 13.37
C PRO A 338 6.15 39.75 11.88
N VAL A 339 5.21 39.11 11.20
CA VAL A 339 4.87 39.37 9.80
C VAL A 339 3.37 39.62 9.67
N ARG A 340 2.94 40.37 8.66
CA ARG A 340 1.52 40.69 8.47
C ARG A 340 0.73 39.52 7.88
N GLN A 341 1.39 38.76 7.02
CA GLN A 341 0.83 37.59 6.34
C GLN A 341 1.95 36.62 6.01
N ASP A 342 1.65 35.34 6.01
CA ASP A 342 2.54 34.28 5.55
C ASP A 342 2.37 34.03 4.05
N VAL A 343 3.35 33.37 3.44
CA VAL A 343 3.33 33.01 2.02
C VAL A 343 3.64 31.52 1.89
N ILE A 344 2.65 30.75 1.46
CA ILE A 344 2.77 29.32 1.19
C ILE A 344 3.24 29.12 -0.26
N GLY A 345 4.28 28.31 -0.45
CA GLY A 345 4.81 27.97 -1.77
C GLY A 345 6.33 27.88 -1.81
N ILE A 346 6.87 27.43 -2.95
CA ILE A 346 8.33 27.28 -3.13
C ILE A 346 9.01 28.62 -2.89
N PRO A 347 9.90 28.73 -1.88
CA PRO A 347 10.48 30.01 -1.52
C PRO A 347 11.50 30.49 -2.55
N GLN A 348 11.57 31.80 -2.77
CA GLN A 348 12.55 32.41 -3.69
C GLN A 348 13.90 32.65 -2.99
N PHE A 349 14.99 32.21 -3.62
CA PHE A 349 16.35 32.42 -3.09
C PHE A 349 16.89 33.81 -3.43
N SER A 350 16.62 34.79 -2.57
CA SER A 350 17.20 36.13 -2.64
C SER A 350 18.69 36.14 -2.28
N GLN A 351 19.42 37.20 -2.64
CA GLN A 351 20.83 37.34 -2.25
C GLN A 351 21.02 37.43 -0.72
N ARG A 352 20.03 37.99 -0.01
CA ARG A 352 20.02 38.08 1.46
C ARG A 352 19.96 36.70 2.12
N ILE A 353 19.19 35.78 1.53
CA ILE A 353 19.15 34.38 1.96
C ILE A 353 20.48 33.70 1.67
N LYS A 354 21.05 33.90 0.48
CA LYS A 354 22.33 33.26 0.11
C LYS A 354 23.49 33.68 1.00
N SER A 355 23.47 34.91 1.53
CA SER A 355 24.48 35.40 2.47
C SER A 355 24.25 34.97 3.93
N ASN A 356 23.07 34.44 4.28
CA ASN A 356 22.74 33.98 5.63
C ASN A 356 22.61 32.46 5.66
N THR A 357 23.58 31.78 6.29
CA THR A 357 23.64 30.31 6.34
C THR A 357 22.39 29.68 6.96
N HIS A 358 21.83 30.27 8.01
CA HIS A 358 20.66 29.74 8.71
C HIS A 358 19.41 29.80 7.81
N TYR A 359 19.15 30.96 7.21
CA TYR A 359 18.05 31.11 6.24
C TYR A 359 18.24 30.20 5.03
N LEU A 360 19.46 30.10 4.49
CA LEU A 360 19.75 29.24 3.34
C LEU A 360 19.44 27.77 3.62
N THR A 361 19.78 27.27 4.81
CA THR A 361 19.49 25.89 5.22
C THR A 361 17.99 25.64 5.30
N VAL A 362 17.23 26.54 5.93
CA VAL A 362 15.76 26.40 6.02
C VAL A 362 15.11 26.52 4.64
N PHE A 363 15.58 27.42 3.78
CA PHE A 363 15.01 27.61 2.44
C PHE A 363 15.26 26.41 1.51
N LYS A 364 16.41 25.74 1.63
CA LYS A 364 16.67 24.46 0.95
C LYS A 364 15.71 23.37 1.45
N SER A 365 15.54 23.27 2.76
CA SER A 365 14.61 22.33 3.39
C SER A 365 13.16 22.57 2.93
N ALA A 366 12.70 23.82 2.98
CA ALA A 366 11.38 24.23 2.48
C ALA A 366 11.19 23.95 0.99
N SER A 367 12.21 24.19 0.16
CA SER A 367 12.13 23.87 -1.28
C SER A 367 11.95 22.37 -1.53
N SER A 368 12.66 21.52 -0.79
CA SER A 368 12.46 20.07 -0.88
C SER A 368 11.08 19.62 -0.41
N TRP A 369 10.54 20.26 0.64
CA TRP A 369 9.19 19.99 1.18
C TRP A 369 8.09 20.28 0.15
N TYR A 370 8.12 21.46 -0.49
CA TYR A 370 7.10 21.83 -1.47
C TYR A 370 7.18 21.05 -2.79
N GLN A 371 8.32 20.42 -3.09
CA GLN A 371 8.48 19.62 -4.31
C GLN A 371 8.03 18.17 -4.16
N ARG A 372 7.89 17.67 -2.93
CA ARG A 372 7.67 16.25 -2.64
C ARG A 372 6.77 16.10 -1.41
N ASN A 373 5.45 15.99 -1.58
CA ASN A 373 4.49 15.66 -0.50
C ASN A 373 3.08 15.41 -1.06
N LYS A 374 2.89 14.34 -1.84
CA LYS A 374 1.54 13.85 -2.16
C LYS A 374 1.32 12.56 -1.39
N ILE A 375 0.25 12.48 -0.62
CA ILE A 375 -0.05 11.27 0.15
C ILE A 375 -0.70 10.23 -0.78
N ASP A 376 -0.19 9.00 -0.78
CA ASP A 376 -0.85 7.86 -1.45
C ASP A 376 -1.46 6.89 -0.41
N TRP A 377 -2.79 6.75 -0.42
CA TRP A 377 -3.52 5.82 0.46
C TRP A 377 -3.85 4.48 -0.21
N ARG A 378 -3.47 4.28 -1.48
CA ARG A 378 -3.87 3.10 -2.28
C ARG A 378 -3.42 1.78 -1.68
N THR A 379 -2.23 1.72 -1.09
CA THR A 379 -1.68 0.48 -0.51
C THR A 379 -2.52 0.01 0.67
N HIS A 380 -2.93 0.93 1.55
CA HIS A 380 -3.81 0.63 2.68
C HIS A 380 -5.18 0.13 2.18
N GLN A 381 -5.74 0.76 1.14
CA GLN A 381 -7.00 0.31 0.52
C GLN A 381 -6.86 -1.07 -0.18
N MET A 382 -5.72 -1.34 -0.82
CA MET A 382 -5.46 -2.63 -1.48
C MET A 382 -5.32 -3.78 -0.47
N LEU A 383 -4.61 -3.56 0.65
CA LEU A 383 -4.48 -4.57 1.70
C LEU A 383 -5.83 -4.88 2.36
N LEU A 384 -6.67 -3.86 2.56
CA LEU A 384 -8.04 -4.01 3.05
C LEU A 384 -8.95 -4.75 2.06
N ALA A 385 -8.62 -4.74 0.76
CA ALA A 385 -9.38 -5.46 -0.26
C ALA A 385 -9.01 -6.96 -0.37
N ILE A 386 -8.04 -7.44 0.40
CA ILE A 386 -7.69 -8.88 0.47
C ILE A 386 -8.70 -9.59 1.37
N ASN A 387 -9.47 -10.50 0.78
CA ASN A 387 -10.61 -11.17 1.43
C ASN A 387 -10.38 -12.69 1.65
N SER A 388 -9.15 -13.17 1.45
CA SER A 388 -8.81 -14.58 1.67
C SER A 388 -7.39 -14.74 2.23
N VAL A 389 -7.23 -15.66 3.19
CA VAL A 389 -5.90 -16.00 3.76
C VAL A 389 -4.96 -16.56 2.67
N PRO A 390 -5.40 -17.42 1.73
CA PRO A 390 -4.55 -17.92 0.66
C PRO A 390 -3.94 -16.82 -0.21
N LYS A 391 -4.72 -15.80 -0.61
CA LYS A 391 -4.16 -14.70 -1.41
C LYS A 391 -3.21 -13.83 -0.58
N LEU A 392 -3.54 -13.58 0.69
CA LEU A 392 -2.64 -12.89 1.61
C LEU A 392 -1.31 -13.64 1.77
N TRP A 393 -1.36 -14.98 1.85
CA TRP A 393 -0.19 -15.85 1.90
C TRP A 393 0.68 -15.75 0.65
N GLU A 394 0.06 -15.79 -0.54
CA GLU A 394 0.79 -15.57 -1.81
C GLU A 394 1.55 -14.25 -1.78
N TYR A 395 0.90 -13.14 -1.46
CA TYR A 395 1.55 -11.83 -1.38
C TYR A 395 2.67 -11.80 -0.32
N TYR A 396 2.44 -12.39 0.85
CA TYR A 396 3.46 -12.53 1.89
C TYR A 396 4.71 -13.24 1.36
N THR A 397 4.55 -14.38 0.67
CA THR A 397 5.69 -15.15 0.12
C THR A 397 6.43 -14.41 -1.00
N VAL A 398 5.72 -13.70 -1.87
CA VAL A 398 6.31 -12.89 -2.96
C VAL A 398 7.20 -11.80 -2.40
N VAL A 399 6.67 -11.05 -1.44
CA VAL A 399 7.38 -9.92 -0.81
C VAL A 399 8.58 -10.41 0.00
N ARG A 400 8.44 -11.56 0.68
CA ARG A 400 9.57 -12.26 1.33
C ARG A 400 10.68 -12.61 0.34
N MET A 401 10.33 -13.21 -0.79
CA MET A 401 11.29 -13.56 -1.85
C MET A 401 12.01 -12.32 -2.38
N GLN A 402 11.26 -11.24 -2.61
CA GLN A 402 11.81 -9.99 -3.11
C GLN A 402 12.79 -9.35 -2.12
N ARG A 403 12.47 -9.32 -0.83
CA ARG A 403 13.40 -8.86 0.21
C ARG A 403 14.70 -9.66 0.21
N TRP A 404 14.59 -10.98 0.10
CA TRP A 404 15.76 -11.84 0.03
C TRP A 404 16.61 -11.50 -1.20
N CYS A 405 16.02 -11.37 -2.39
CA CYS A 405 16.75 -10.96 -3.59
C CYS A 405 17.44 -9.60 -3.44
N LYS A 406 16.77 -8.61 -2.83
CA LYS A 406 17.35 -7.27 -2.57
C LYS A 406 18.51 -7.31 -1.58
N ARG A 407 18.46 -8.21 -0.59
CA ARG A 407 19.48 -8.34 0.45
C ARG A 407 20.73 -9.05 -0.06
N PHE A 408 20.58 -10.07 -0.90
CA PHE A 408 21.67 -10.96 -1.31
C PHE A 408 22.12 -10.78 -2.77
N GLY A 409 21.33 -10.13 -3.62
CA GLY A 409 21.68 -9.85 -5.01
C GLY A 409 22.35 -8.49 -5.19
N GLU A 410 23.16 -8.36 -6.24
CA GLU A 410 23.83 -7.12 -6.62
C GLU A 410 22.99 -6.35 -7.65
N GLY A 411 22.76 -5.05 -7.43
CA GLY A 411 22.05 -4.16 -8.37
C GLY A 411 20.59 -3.85 -8.01
N ILE A 412 20.17 -2.62 -8.34
CA ILE A 412 18.81 -2.11 -8.11
C ILE A 412 18.36 -1.39 -9.38
N SER A 413 17.82 -2.13 -10.35
CA SER A 413 16.99 -1.52 -11.39
C SER A 413 15.74 -2.37 -11.57
N SER A 414 14.66 -2.00 -10.89
CA SER A 414 13.37 -2.62 -11.17
C SER A 414 12.94 -2.25 -12.60
N SER A 415 12.99 -3.20 -13.53
CA SER A 415 12.39 -3.05 -14.86
C SER A 415 10.86 -3.05 -14.75
N CYS A 416 10.15 -2.65 -15.82
CA CYS A 416 8.68 -2.56 -15.82
C CYS A 416 8.00 -3.93 -15.63
N ASP A 417 8.66 -5.02 -16.03
CA ASP A 417 8.03 -6.35 -16.12
C ASP A 417 8.44 -7.32 -15.01
N SER A 418 9.42 -6.97 -14.16
CA SER A 418 9.90 -7.82 -13.06
C SER A 418 9.77 -7.12 -11.70
N LEU A 419 9.52 -7.91 -10.64
CA LEU A 419 9.49 -7.40 -9.27
C LEU A 419 10.89 -7.00 -8.78
N TRP A 420 11.91 -7.70 -9.25
CA TRP A 420 13.30 -7.39 -8.96
C TRP A 420 14.18 -7.84 -10.13
N SER A 421 15.23 -7.07 -10.40
CA SER A 421 16.29 -7.44 -11.34
C SER A 421 17.64 -7.07 -10.72
N GLY A 422 18.57 -8.00 -10.77
CA GLY A 422 19.94 -7.82 -10.30
C GLY A 422 20.81 -8.97 -10.78
N SER A 423 21.90 -9.23 -10.08
CA SER A 423 22.80 -10.34 -10.38
C SER A 423 23.13 -11.15 -9.15
N PHE A 424 23.31 -12.45 -9.35
CA PHE A 424 23.96 -13.35 -8.40
C PHE A 424 25.24 -13.84 -9.06
N SER A 425 26.39 -13.48 -8.49
CA SER A 425 27.69 -13.66 -9.14
C SER A 425 27.70 -12.99 -10.53
N ASN A 426 28.00 -13.72 -11.61
CA ASN A 426 27.98 -13.23 -12.99
C ASN A 426 26.66 -13.52 -13.73
N TRP A 427 25.68 -14.15 -13.09
CA TRP A 427 24.37 -14.43 -13.69
C TRP A 427 23.41 -13.29 -13.43
N THR A 428 22.65 -12.90 -14.45
CA THR A 428 21.56 -11.94 -14.30
C THR A 428 20.33 -12.66 -13.78
N ALA A 429 19.65 -12.10 -12.79
CA ALA A 429 18.51 -12.69 -12.13
C ALA A 429 17.29 -11.76 -12.17
N HIS A 430 16.13 -12.31 -12.51
CA HIS A 430 14.86 -11.60 -12.55
C HIS A 430 13.81 -12.34 -11.72
N LEU A 431 13.13 -11.60 -10.83
CA LEU A 431 12.02 -12.12 -10.03
C LEU A 431 10.68 -11.73 -10.67
N TYR A 432 9.83 -12.72 -10.92
CA TYR A 432 8.51 -12.54 -11.49
C TYR A 432 7.42 -13.07 -10.56
N TYR A 433 6.29 -12.35 -10.53
CA TYR A 433 5.04 -12.79 -9.90
C TYR A 433 3.99 -13.05 -10.98
N GLU A 434 3.35 -14.22 -10.92
CA GLU A 434 2.35 -14.68 -11.89
C GLU A 434 2.76 -14.52 -13.39
N PRO A 435 3.97 -14.90 -13.82
CA PRO A 435 4.38 -14.77 -15.22
C PRO A 435 3.57 -15.68 -16.16
N TYR A 436 3.20 -15.15 -17.33
CA TYR A 436 2.43 -15.88 -18.33
C TYR A 436 3.31 -16.68 -19.29
N TYR A 437 3.32 -18.01 -19.12
CA TYR A 437 3.91 -18.94 -20.08
C TYR A 437 2.86 -19.46 -21.05
N TRP A 438 2.76 -18.78 -22.20
CA TRP A 438 1.83 -19.14 -23.26
C TRP A 438 2.22 -20.44 -23.96
N MET A 439 1.22 -21.17 -24.42
CA MET A 439 1.41 -22.45 -25.10
C MET A 439 2.16 -22.26 -26.42
N THR A 440 3.02 -23.22 -26.79
CA THR A 440 3.72 -23.16 -28.10
C THR A 440 2.72 -23.03 -29.25
N GLY A 441 3.02 -22.18 -30.24
CA GLY A 441 2.10 -21.83 -31.33
C GLY A 441 1.06 -20.75 -31.01
N HIS A 442 1.05 -20.18 -29.79
CA HIS A 442 0.23 -19.01 -29.44
C HIS A 442 0.90 -17.69 -29.87
N ARG A 443 0.12 -16.67 -30.24
CA ARG A 443 0.65 -15.35 -30.67
C ARG A 443 1.51 -14.64 -29.62
N ASN A 444 1.22 -14.87 -28.34
CA ASN A 444 1.96 -14.28 -27.21
C ASN A 444 3.08 -15.21 -26.69
N ALA A 445 3.41 -16.30 -27.40
CA ALA A 445 4.40 -17.27 -26.94
C ALA A 445 5.83 -16.73 -27.07
N GLY A 446 6.45 -16.43 -25.93
CA GLY A 446 7.85 -16.02 -25.81
C GLY A 446 8.85 -17.15 -26.03
N VAL A 447 10.07 -17.00 -25.50
CA VAL A 447 11.14 -17.99 -25.64
C VAL A 447 10.88 -19.22 -24.75
N VAL A 448 10.40 -18.98 -23.53
CA VAL A 448 9.88 -20.00 -22.62
C VAL A 448 8.37 -20.16 -22.84
N VAL A 449 7.92 -21.39 -23.00
CA VAL A 449 6.55 -21.73 -23.40
C VAL A 449 5.95 -22.83 -22.56
N ASN A 450 4.63 -22.87 -22.51
CA ASN A 450 3.89 -24.04 -22.07
C ASN A 450 3.85 -25.09 -23.20
N SER A 451 4.32 -26.30 -22.91
CA SER A 451 4.34 -27.45 -23.83
C SER A 451 3.28 -28.51 -23.48
N GLN A 452 2.53 -28.34 -22.38
CA GLN A 452 1.62 -29.35 -21.86
C GLN A 452 0.30 -29.46 -22.62
N LEU A 453 -0.05 -30.69 -23.03
CA LEU A 453 -1.37 -31.04 -23.56
C LEU A 453 -2.28 -31.56 -22.44
N ARG A 454 -3.37 -30.83 -22.16
CA ARG A 454 -4.22 -31.03 -20.97
C ARG A 454 -5.30 -32.11 -21.10
N SER A 455 -5.49 -32.70 -22.27
CA SER A 455 -6.48 -33.76 -22.46
C SER A 455 -6.08 -34.72 -23.56
N ALA A 456 -6.57 -35.96 -23.49
CA ALA A 456 -6.37 -36.97 -24.52
C ALA A 456 -6.87 -36.51 -25.90
N ILE A 457 -7.96 -35.73 -25.93
CA ILE A 457 -8.49 -35.13 -27.17
C ILE A 457 -7.48 -34.17 -27.77
N ARG A 458 -6.93 -33.24 -26.94
CA ARG A 458 -5.92 -32.29 -27.41
C ARG A 458 -4.66 -32.99 -27.88
N ALA A 459 -4.23 -34.04 -27.17
CA ALA A 459 -3.07 -34.85 -27.53
C ALA A 459 -3.24 -35.55 -28.89
N ARG A 460 -4.40 -36.15 -29.17
CA ARG A 460 -4.68 -36.80 -30.46
C ARG A 460 -4.78 -35.83 -31.63
N GLN A 461 -5.21 -34.60 -31.36
CA GLN A 461 -5.40 -33.56 -32.38
C GLN A 461 -4.14 -32.70 -32.59
N ASP A 462 -3.02 -33.02 -31.94
CA ASP A 462 -1.83 -32.18 -32.02
C ASP A 462 -1.00 -32.46 -33.28
N TYR A 463 -0.43 -31.40 -33.86
CA TYR A 463 0.40 -31.49 -35.05
C TYR A 463 1.42 -30.33 -35.10
N PRO A 464 2.57 -30.50 -35.80
CA PRO A 464 3.58 -29.46 -35.92
C PRO A 464 3.04 -28.16 -36.55
N GLY A 465 3.42 -27.01 -36.00
CA GLY A 465 3.00 -25.70 -36.52
C GLY A 465 1.55 -25.31 -36.21
N ARG A 466 0.86 -26.05 -35.34
CA ARG A 466 -0.50 -25.72 -34.91
C ARG A 466 -0.56 -24.34 -34.26
N ILE A 467 -1.38 -23.45 -34.85
CA ILE A 467 -1.69 -22.15 -34.27
C ILE A 467 -2.70 -22.35 -33.14
N ARG A 468 -2.39 -21.79 -31.98
CA ARG A 468 -3.24 -21.91 -30.79
C ARG A 468 -3.78 -20.54 -30.40
N GLN A 469 -5.07 -20.48 -30.11
CA GLN A 469 -5.78 -19.27 -29.70
C GLN A 469 -6.61 -19.58 -28.45
N GLY A 470 -6.76 -18.61 -27.56
CA GLY A 470 -7.56 -18.73 -26.35
C GLY A 470 -6.78 -18.40 -25.09
N GLU A 471 -7.42 -17.65 -24.21
CA GLU A 471 -6.80 -17.04 -23.02
C GLU A 471 -6.26 -18.07 -22.03
N TYR A 472 -6.90 -19.23 -21.91
CA TYR A 472 -6.53 -20.29 -20.96
C TYR A 472 -5.38 -21.17 -21.41
N ASN A 473 -4.79 -20.91 -22.60
CA ASN A 473 -3.62 -21.64 -23.10
C ASN A 473 -2.31 -21.08 -22.53
N ARG A 474 -2.28 -20.84 -21.21
CA ARG A 474 -1.12 -20.36 -20.47
C ARG A 474 -0.93 -21.13 -19.17
N ARG A 475 0.30 -21.19 -18.67
CA ARG A 475 0.63 -21.55 -17.28
C ARG A 475 1.08 -20.28 -16.57
N VAL A 476 0.71 -20.19 -15.29
CA VAL A 476 0.94 -19.02 -14.45
C VAL A 476 1.40 -19.55 -13.09
N PRO A 477 2.71 -19.85 -12.91
CA PRO A 477 3.26 -20.15 -11.60
C PRO A 477 3.16 -18.92 -10.69
N ASP A 478 3.10 -19.10 -9.38
CA ASP A 478 2.97 -17.96 -8.46
C ASP A 478 4.25 -17.11 -8.49
N ILE A 479 5.43 -17.73 -8.36
CA ILE A 479 6.72 -17.02 -8.32
C ILE A 479 7.75 -17.74 -9.21
N ILE A 480 8.51 -16.96 -9.98
CA ILE A 480 9.66 -17.46 -10.75
C ILE A 480 10.88 -16.58 -10.50
N ILE A 481 12.03 -17.21 -10.22
CA ILE A 481 13.34 -16.59 -10.38
C ILE A 481 13.93 -17.11 -11.69
N GLU A 482 14.13 -16.21 -12.64
CA GLU A 482 14.81 -16.50 -13.91
C GLU A 482 16.28 -16.13 -13.79
N LEU A 483 17.16 -17.10 -14.02
CA LEU A 483 18.60 -16.96 -14.05
C LEU A 483 19.09 -17.02 -15.50
N ARG A 484 19.62 -15.91 -15.98
CA ARG A 484 20.21 -15.77 -17.32
C ARG A 484 21.74 -15.80 -17.21
N PRO A 485 22.40 -16.67 -17.99
CA PRO A 485 23.85 -16.72 -18.00
C PRO A 485 24.43 -15.44 -18.63
N PRO A 486 25.75 -15.19 -18.44
CA PRO A 486 26.45 -14.09 -19.12
C PRO A 486 26.25 -14.14 -20.64
N GLU A 487 26.24 -12.99 -21.32
CA GLU A 487 25.98 -12.89 -22.77
C GLU A 487 26.90 -13.76 -23.64
N ASP A 488 28.14 -13.98 -23.19
CA ASP A 488 29.15 -14.81 -23.88
C ASP A 488 29.01 -16.33 -23.60
N SER A 489 28.04 -16.75 -22.78
CA SER A 489 27.85 -18.14 -22.38
C SER A 489 26.85 -18.88 -23.29
N THR A 490 27.14 -20.15 -23.56
CA THR A 490 26.22 -21.07 -24.26
C THR A 490 25.23 -21.77 -23.32
N LEU A 491 25.32 -21.49 -22.01
CA LEU A 491 24.46 -22.11 -21.02
C LEU A 491 22.99 -21.73 -21.22
N PRO A 492 22.06 -22.61 -20.83
CA PRO A 492 20.63 -22.33 -20.92
C PRO A 492 20.19 -21.35 -19.82
N THR A 493 19.14 -20.58 -20.11
CA THR A 493 18.38 -19.87 -19.06
C THR A 493 17.75 -20.90 -18.12
N LYS A 494 17.91 -20.69 -16.83
CA LYS A 494 17.42 -21.58 -15.77
C LYS A 494 16.30 -20.90 -14.98
N LEU A 495 15.26 -21.65 -14.63
CA LEU A 495 14.11 -21.15 -13.88
C LEU A 495 14.00 -21.89 -12.54
N LEU A 496 13.82 -21.13 -11.47
CA LEU A 496 13.45 -21.65 -10.15
C LEU A 496 11.98 -21.29 -9.92
N ALA A 497 11.12 -22.30 -9.78
CA ALA A 497 9.69 -22.12 -9.63
C ALA A 497 9.24 -22.34 -8.18
N PHE A 498 8.38 -21.44 -7.70
CA PHE A 498 7.78 -21.53 -6.38
C PHE A 498 6.27 -21.31 -6.48
N ASP A 499 5.51 -22.14 -5.76
CA ASP A 499 4.05 -22.11 -5.75
C ASP A 499 3.58 -22.01 -4.30
N ALA A 500 2.91 -20.92 -3.97
CA ALA A 500 2.51 -20.60 -2.60
C ALA A 500 1.13 -21.19 -2.32
N LYS A 501 1.05 -22.03 -1.28
CA LYS A 501 -0.18 -22.70 -0.89
C LYS A 501 -0.39 -22.60 0.62
N TYR A 502 -1.46 -21.93 1.01
CA TYR A 502 -1.89 -21.88 2.40
C TYR A 502 -2.54 -23.21 2.78
N THR A 503 -1.70 -24.17 3.18
CA THR A 503 -2.08 -25.57 3.42
C THR A 503 -1.19 -26.21 4.47
N SER A 504 -1.56 -27.41 4.92
CA SER A 504 -0.75 -28.23 5.83
C SER A 504 0.44 -28.87 5.12
N ARG A 505 1.51 -29.14 5.87
CA ARG A 505 2.70 -29.91 5.48
C ARG A 505 2.41 -31.13 4.59
N GLU A 506 1.56 -32.04 5.06
CA GLU A 506 1.22 -33.28 4.35
C GLU A 506 0.62 -32.99 2.97
N LYS A 507 -0.39 -32.12 2.90
CA LYS A 507 -1.01 -31.71 1.63
C LYS A 507 -0.04 -30.99 0.69
N ALA A 508 0.86 -30.14 1.21
CA ALA A 508 1.85 -29.46 0.39
C ALA A 508 2.73 -30.47 -0.37
N PHE A 509 3.18 -31.52 0.34
CA PHE A 509 4.08 -32.53 -0.21
C PHE A 509 3.38 -33.64 -1.00
N GLU A 510 2.28 -34.18 -0.49
CA GLU A 510 1.61 -35.36 -1.07
C GLU A 510 0.61 -35.00 -2.18
N HIS A 511 0.03 -33.79 -2.15
CA HIS A 511 -1.02 -33.39 -3.07
C HIS A 511 -0.58 -32.29 -4.03
N TYR A 512 -0.10 -31.16 -3.51
CA TYR A 512 0.23 -30.01 -4.35
C TYR A 512 1.52 -30.21 -5.13
N LEU A 513 2.60 -30.69 -4.49
CA LEU A 513 3.90 -30.88 -5.13
C LEU A 513 3.82 -31.75 -6.41
N PRO A 514 3.15 -32.93 -6.42
CA PRO A 514 3.01 -33.71 -7.65
C PRO A 514 2.26 -32.97 -8.77
N ASP A 515 1.19 -32.25 -8.43
CA ASP A 515 0.36 -31.52 -9.38
C ASP A 515 1.14 -30.35 -10.02
N VAL A 516 1.81 -29.53 -9.20
CA VAL A 516 2.60 -28.40 -9.69
C VAL A 516 3.86 -28.85 -10.43
N THR A 517 4.46 -29.98 -10.05
CA THR A 517 5.56 -30.61 -10.80
C THR A 517 5.11 -30.96 -12.21
N LEU A 518 3.96 -31.63 -12.36
CA LEU A 518 3.42 -31.96 -13.67
C LEU A 518 3.05 -30.71 -14.49
N LYS A 519 2.53 -29.67 -13.82
CA LYS A 519 2.13 -28.40 -14.47
C LYS A 519 3.31 -27.56 -14.93
N TYR A 520 4.38 -27.47 -14.14
CA TYR A 520 5.45 -26.49 -14.35
C TYR A 520 6.75 -27.14 -14.77
N VAL A 521 7.26 -28.13 -14.05
CA VAL A 521 8.53 -28.81 -14.39
C VAL A 521 8.45 -29.51 -15.74
N HIS A 522 7.35 -30.23 -15.99
CA HIS A 522 7.14 -30.92 -17.26
C HIS A 522 6.34 -30.10 -18.29
N GLY A 523 5.64 -29.07 -17.82
CA GLY A 523 4.76 -28.27 -18.67
C GLY A 523 5.39 -26.99 -19.21
N ILE A 524 6.47 -26.48 -18.60
CA ILE A 524 7.18 -25.29 -19.05
C ILE A 524 8.51 -25.72 -19.67
N SER A 525 8.83 -25.16 -20.84
CA SER A 525 10.02 -25.54 -21.60
C SER A 525 10.57 -24.36 -22.39
N HIS A 526 11.88 -24.33 -22.57
CA HIS A 526 12.55 -23.46 -23.52
C HIS A 526 12.37 -24.00 -24.94
N LYS A 527 11.98 -23.14 -25.89
CA LYS A 527 11.70 -23.56 -27.28
C LYS A 527 12.85 -24.31 -27.95
N SER A 528 14.10 -23.94 -27.68
CA SER A 528 15.29 -24.55 -28.31
C SER A 528 16.04 -25.56 -27.44
N GLN A 529 15.89 -25.50 -26.10
CA GLN A 529 16.73 -26.25 -25.16
C GLN A 529 15.95 -27.32 -24.40
N GLY A 530 14.62 -27.30 -24.45
CA GLY A 530 13.78 -28.26 -23.74
C GLY A 530 13.55 -27.86 -22.28
N ALA A 531 13.89 -28.74 -21.33
CA ALA A 531 13.66 -28.49 -19.91
C ALA A 531 14.47 -27.27 -19.41
N CYS A 532 13.83 -26.38 -18.66
CA CYS A 532 14.48 -25.18 -18.10
C CYS A 532 14.16 -24.93 -16.62
N ILE A 533 13.26 -25.72 -16.01
CA ILE A 533 12.98 -25.64 -14.58
C ILE A 533 14.03 -26.44 -13.82
N GLU A 534 14.86 -25.78 -13.01
CA GLU A 534 15.88 -26.41 -12.16
C GLU A 534 15.34 -26.72 -10.76
N SER A 535 14.31 -26.01 -10.30
CA SER A 535 13.64 -26.32 -9.03
C SER A 535 12.15 -26.01 -9.06
N MET A 536 11.40 -26.77 -8.26
CA MET A 536 9.98 -26.55 -8.00
C MET A 536 9.71 -26.78 -6.50
N LEU A 537 9.45 -25.70 -5.77
CA LEU A 537 9.11 -25.77 -4.35
C LEU A 537 7.69 -25.27 -4.08
N VAL A 538 6.95 -26.03 -3.26
CA VAL A 538 5.68 -25.55 -2.69
C VAL A 538 5.98 -24.79 -1.41
N LEU A 539 5.59 -23.52 -1.33
CA LEU A 539 5.74 -22.67 -0.14
C LEU A 539 4.48 -22.73 0.71
N TYR A 540 4.58 -23.15 1.97
CA TYR A 540 3.43 -23.31 2.86
C TYR A 540 3.72 -22.80 4.28
N PRO A 541 2.69 -22.35 5.02
CA PRO A 541 2.87 -21.88 6.39
C PRO A 541 3.08 -23.06 7.34
N ASP A 542 4.13 -23.00 8.15
CA ASP A 542 4.38 -23.96 9.24
C ASP A 542 5.24 -23.31 10.33
N VAL A 543 5.22 -23.86 11.53
CA VAL A 543 6.05 -23.40 12.66
C VAL A 543 7.50 -23.84 12.45
N ASP A 544 7.68 -25.07 11.96
CA ASP A 544 8.99 -25.62 11.65
C ASP A 544 9.37 -25.14 10.24
N ASP A 545 10.31 -24.19 10.11
CA ASP A 545 10.81 -23.60 8.84
C ASP A 545 11.58 -24.63 7.97
N ALA A 546 11.12 -25.88 7.91
CA ALA A 546 11.80 -27.02 7.34
C ALA A 546 11.59 -27.19 5.83
N LEU A 547 12.67 -27.56 5.12
CA LEU A 547 12.60 -28.12 3.78
C LEU A 547 12.26 -29.62 3.82
N MET A 548 11.19 -30.01 3.16
CA MET A 548 10.91 -31.40 2.81
C MET A 548 11.34 -31.65 1.37
N ASP A 549 12.53 -32.22 1.21
CA ASP A 549 13.05 -32.62 -0.08
C ASP A 549 12.39 -33.91 -0.57
N PHE A 550 12.04 -33.95 -1.85
CA PHE A 550 11.51 -35.14 -2.51
C PHE A 550 12.58 -36.24 -2.64
N HIS A 551 13.84 -35.85 -2.84
CA HIS A 551 14.95 -36.78 -3.02
C HIS A 551 15.53 -37.19 -1.67
N ALA A 552 15.83 -38.48 -1.51
CA ALA A 552 16.48 -38.99 -0.29
C ALA A 552 17.98 -38.66 -0.27
N HIS A 553 18.59 -38.56 0.91
CA HIS A 553 20.04 -38.41 1.05
C HIS A 553 20.80 -39.56 0.33
N PRO A 554 21.90 -39.29 -0.40
CA PRO A 554 22.63 -38.02 -0.53
C PRO A 554 22.17 -37.13 -1.70
N TYR A 555 21.01 -37.42 -2.28
CA TYR A 555 20.48 -36.76 -3.48
C TYR A 555 19.58 -35.55 -3.19
N ASN A 556 19.30 -35.27 -1.91
CA ASN A 556 18.63 -34.05 -1.50
C ASN A 556 19.50 -32.80 -1.73
N LEU A 557 18.87 -31.61 -1.65
CA LEU A 557 19.46 -30.29 -1.89
C LEU A 557 20.77 -30.05 -1.11
N PHE A 558 20.78 -30.47 0.15
CA PHE A 558 21.93 -30.33 1.06
C PHE A 558 22.83 -31.56 1.11
N GLY A 559 22.55 -32.57 0.29
CA GLY A 559 23.34 -33.78 0.17
C GLY A 559 24.62 -33.55 -0.62
N SER A 560 25.50 -34.56 -0.63
CA SER A 560 26.76 -34.49 -1.38
C SER A 560 26.58 -34.67 -2.89
N ARG A 561 25.40 -35.11 -3.36
CA ARG A 561 25.09 -35.30 -4.79
C ARG A 561 23.66 -34.86 -5.13
N PRO A 562 23.32 -33.57 -4.99
CA PRO A 562 21.95 -33.09 -5.22
C PRO A 562 21.42 -33.47 -6.60
N HIS A 563 20.18 -33.96 -6.66
CA HIS A 563 19.52 -34.33 -7.90
C HIS A 563 18.64 -33.18 -8.42
N PHE A 564 18.56 -33.05 -9.75
CA PHE A 564 17.80 -32.00 -10.42
C PHE A 564 16.73 -32.59 -11.34
N PRO A 565 15.56 -31.94 -11.45
CA PRO A 565 15.18 -30.73 -10.74
C PRO A 565 15.01 -30.98 -9.24
N VAL A 566 15.31 -29.96 -8.43
CA VAL A 566 15.07 -30.00 -6.98
C VAL A 566 13.57 -29.86 -6.76
N LEU A 567 12.96 -30.86 -6.13
CA LEU A 567 11.53 -30.90 -5.86
C LEU A 567 11.31 -30.98 -4.36
N GLY A 568 10.37 -30.21 -3.83
CA GLY A 568 10.10 -30.25 -2.40
C GLY A 568 9.01 -29.29 -1.95
N ALA A 569 8.79 -29.29 -0.65
CA ALA A 569 7.92 -28.32 0.00
C ALA A 569 8.70 -27.63 1.12
N GLN A 570 8.71 -26.31 1.07
CA GLN A 570 9.42 -25.46 2.02
C GLN A 570 8.40 -24.80 2.94
N ALA A 571 8.52 -25.10 4.24
CA ALA A 571 7.76 -24.38 5.25
C ALA A 571 8.32 -22.95 5.39
N MET A 572 7.43 -22.02 5.68
CA MET A 572 7.79 -20.64 5.99
C MET A 572 7.07 -20.21 7.27
N SER A 573 7.85 -19.89 8.29
CA SER A 573 7.31 -19.46 9.58
C SER A 573 6.73 -18.05 9.54
N LEU A 574 5.60 -17.87 10.25
CA LEU A 574 4.94 -16.58 10.51
C LEU A 574 5.44 -16.04 11.86
N GLY A 575 6.69 -15.59 11.90
CA GLY A 575 7.38 -15.11 13.10
C GLY A 575 7.05 -13.66 13.50
N HIS A 576 7.31 -13.33 14.78
CA HIS A 576 7.32 -11.95 15.29
C HIS A 576 8.75 -11.42 15.25
N GLY A 577 8.95 -10.29 14.55
CA GLY A 577 10.18 -9.52 14.68
C GLY A 577 11.34 -10.03 13.82
N ASP A 578 12.15 -9.08 13.41
CA ASP A 578 13.31 -9.28 12.58
C ASP A 578 14.33 -10.21 13.29
N GLU A 579 15.00 -11.04 12.49
CA GLU A 579 16.34 -11.63 12.73
C GLU A 579 16.54 -13.11 13.15
N GLU A 580 15.61 -13.90 13.71
CA GLU A 580 16.02 -15.24 14.21
C GLU A 580 15.29 -16.50 13.69
N SER A 581 14.20 -16.40 12.92
CA SER A 581 13.36 -17.60 12.64
C SER A 581 13.38 -18.16 11.21
N HIS A 582 14.25 -17.65 10.31
CA HIS A 582 14.07 -17.89 8.86
C HIS A 582 15.31 -18.39 8.10
N TRP A 583 16.32 -18.87 8.84
CA TRP A 583 17.59 -19.30 8.27
C TRP A 583 17.45 -20.42 7.24
N GLN A 584 16.43 -21.27 7.32
CA GLN A 584 16.31 -22.41 6.41
C GLN A 584 15.76 -22.01 5.05
N PHE A 585 14.75 -21.15 4.98
CA PHE A 585 14.26 -20.65 3.69
C PHE A 585 15.35 -19.90 2.94
N GLU A 586 16.04 -18.96 3.61
CA GLU A 586 17.14 -18.21 3.00
C GLU A 586 18.27 -19.13 2.53
N ARG A 587 18.70 -20.08 3.38
CA ARG A 587 19.72 -21.07 3.03
C ARG A 587 19.29 -22.00 1.88
N THR A 588 18.00 -22.32 1.78
CA THR A 588 17.45 -23.10 0.66
C THR A 588 17.56 -22.31 -0.64
N LEU A 589 17.22 -21.02 -0.63
CA LEU A 589 17.36 -20.15 -1.80
C LEU A 589 18.81 -19.98 -2.21
N GLU A 590 19.71 -19.67 -1.27
CA GLU A 590 21.15 -19.56 -1.51
C GLU A 590 21.66 -20.84 -2.18
N ARG A 591 21.34 -22.00 -1.59
CA ARG A 591 21.80 -23.29 -2.11
C ARG A 591 21.24 -23.60 -3.49
N LEU A 592 19.98 -23.26 -3.76
CA LEU A 592 19.36 -23.43 -5.07
C LEU A 592 20.05 -22.56 -6.14
N ILE A 593 20.38 -21.31 -5.81
CA ILE A 593 21.05 -20.41 -6.74
C ILE A 593 22.49 -20.87 -7.00
N GLU A 594 23.27 -21.19 -5.96
CA GLU A 594 24.62 -21.74 -6.07
C GLU A 594 24.64 -22.94 -7.04
N LEU A 595 23.79 -23.92 -6.77
CA LEU A 595 23.69 -25.16 -7.53
C LEU A 595 23.20 -24.94 -8.96
N ALA A 596 22.30 -23.98 -9.18
CA ALA A 596 21.86 -23.62 -10.52
C ALA A 596 22.98 -22.91 -11.32
N ILE A 597 23.82 -22.10 -10.68
CA ILE A 597 24.91 -21.36 -11.31
C ILE A 597 26.10 -22.28 -11.62
N ASP A 598 26.53 -23.10 -10.67
CA ASP A 598 27.74 -23.95 -10.75
C ASP A 598 27.60 -25.14 -11.71
N ARG A 599 26.39 -25.41 -12.20
CA ARG A 599 26.11 -26.52 -13.10
C ARG A 599 26.41 -26.14 -14.55
N GLU A 600 27.59 -26.51 -15.04
CA GLU A 600 27.99 -26.49 -16.46
C GLU A 600 27.27 -27.54 -17.31
#